data_AF-A0A938B7L9-F1
#
_entry.id   AF-A0A938B7L9-F1
#
_cell.length_a   1.000
_cell.length_b   1.000
_cell.length_c   1.000
_cell.angle_alpha   90.00
_cell.angle_beta   90.00
_cell.angle_gamma   90.00
#
_symmetry.space_group_name_H-M   'P 1'
#
loop_
_entity.id
_entity.type
_entity.pdbx_description
1 polymer ?
#
loop_
_entity_poly.entity_id
_entity_poly.type
_entity_poly.pdbx_seq_one_letter_code
_entity_poly.pdbx_strand_id
1 'polypeptide(L)'
;MASELAQSTHYIGKVLTDGHLEIPKTIIEQMGLKHGDEVEIAIRKVISPEVSISEETHSLIKDLVGTKASLEEAVEALTFIATEMMPTKEQRRLSHLLWKNQDGTITAEEEKELDALIDEGQEGTIRKAKAILALKHLGIDIIPGLEASVRVKYRNRVFPKNSVSMYTNH
;
A
#
# COMPACT_ATOMS: atom_id res chain seq x y z
N MET A 1 10.35 -45.58 -0.02
CA MET A 1 10.44 -44.16 0.36
C MET A 1 9.31 -43.43 -0.35
N ALA A 2 8.26 -43.04 0.37
CA ALA A 2 7.15 -42.29 -0.21
C ALA A 2 7.60 -40.84 -0.40
N SER A 3 7.60 -40.36 -1.64
CA SER A 3 7.75 -38.93 -1.96
C SER A 3 6.49 -38.23 -1.45
N GLU A 4 6.61 -37.38 -0.43
CA GLU A 4 5.54 -36.44 -0.06
C GLU A 4 5.28 -35.53 -1.27
N LEU A 5 4.11 -35.68 -1.89
CA LEU A 5 3.65 -34.77 -2.92
C LEU A 5 3.23 -33.48 -2.23
N ALA A 6 4.04 -32.43 -2.37
CA ALA A 6 3.65 -31.09 -1.96
C ALA A 6 2.43 -30.66 -2.78
N GLN A 7 1.27 -30.55 -2.13
CA GLN A 7 0.08 -30.00 -2.76
C GLN A 7 0.21 -28.47 -2.78
N SER A 8 0.02 -27.88 -3.97
CA SER A 8 -0.01 -26.43 -4.15
C SER A 8 -1.32 -26.03 -4.81
N THR A 9 -1.95 -24.99 -4.28
CA THR A 9 -3.19 -24.42 -4.81
C THR A 9 -2.99 -22.94 -5.04
N HIS A 10 -3.50 -22.44 -6.16
CA HIS A 10 -3.47 -21.02 -6.51
C HIS A 10 -4.87 -20.45 -6.32
N TYR A 11 -4.97 -19.34 -5.61
CA TYR A 11 -6.23 -18.60 -5.48
C TYR A 11 -5.95 -17.09 -5.36
N ILE A 12 -6.97 -16.29 -5.66
CA ILE A 12 -6.96 -14.84 -5.46
C ILE A 12 -7.66 -14.57 -4.13
N GLY A 13 -6.90 -14.15 -3.12
CA GLY A 13 -7.38 -13.85 -1.78
C GLY A 13 -7.31 -12.37 -1.47
N LYS A 14 -8.11 -11.93 -0.49
CA LYS A 14 -8.06 -10.58 0.03
C LYS A 14 -7.04 -10.50 1.16
N VAL A 15 -6.10 -9.57 1.08
CA VAL A 15 -5.25 -9.20 2.22
C VAL A 15 -6.04 -8.25 3.11
N LEU A 16 -6.17 -8.60 4.38
CA LEU A 16 -6.85 -7.81 5.40
C LEU A 16 -5.95 -6.66 5.89
N THR A 17 -6.58 -5.69 6.55
CA THR A 17 -5.92 -4.46 7.03
C THR A 17 -4.89 -4.69 8.14
N ASP A 18 -4.91 -5.86 8.77
CA ASP A 18 -3.98 -6.27 9.82
C ASP A 18 -2.84 -7.16 9.28
N GLY A 19 -2.74 -7.30 7.96
CA GLY A 19 -1.73 -8.11 7.29
C GLY A 19 -2.06 -9.60 7.23
N HIS A 20 -3.21 -10.03 7.75
CA HIS A 20 -3.68 -11.41 7.55
C HIS A 20 -4.25 -11.60 6.14
N LEU A 21 -4.23 -12.84 5.65
CA LEU A 21 -4.83 -13.20 4.38
C LEU A 21 -6.16 -13.91 4.63
N GLU A 22 -7.22 -13.46 3.96
CA GLU A 22 -8.48 -14.18 3.96
C GLU A 22 -8.37 -15.41 3.04
N ILE A 23 -8.28 -16.59 3.65
CA ILE A 23 -8.26 -17.87 2.94
C ILE A 23 -9.70 -18.40 2.85
N PRO A 24 -10.28 -18.55 1.64
CA PRO A 24 -11.61 -19.11 1.49
C PRO A 24 -11.69 -20.53 2.08
N LYS A 25 -12.82 -20.86 2.73
CA LYS A 25 -13.05 -22.20 3.30
C LYS A 25 -12.85 -23.33 2.29
N THR A 26 -13.19 -23.09 1.03
CA THR A 26 -12.99 -24.04 -0.07
C THR A 26 -11.53 -24.40 -0.27
N ILE A 27 -10.60 -23.46 -0.09
CA ILE A 27 -9.15 -23.69 -0.20
C ILE A 27 -8.66 -24.45 1.03
N ILE A 28 -9.15 -24.11 2.23
CA ILE A 28 -8.84 -24.82 3.47
C ILE A 28 -9.24 -26.31 3.34
N GLU A 29 -10.45 -26.58 2.84
CA GLU A 29 -10.96 -27.93 2.62
C GLU A 29 -10.19 -28.68 1.52
N GLN A 30 -9.90 -28.04 0.39
CA GLN A 30 -9.15 -28.63 -0.71
C GLN A 30 -7.72 -29.00 -0.33
N MET A 31 -7.06 -28.16 0.49
CA MET A 31 -5.71 -28.39 0.97
C MET A 31 -5.67 -29.25 2.24
N GLY A 32 -6.82 -29.63 2.79
CA GLY A 32 -6.92 -30.39 4.03
C GLY A 32 -6.31 -29.68 5.24
N LEU A 33 -6.27 -28.34 5.21
CA LEU A 33 -5.67 -27.52 6.25
C LEU A 33 -6.49 -27.59 7.54
N LYS A 34 -5.79 -27.77 8.66
CA LYS A 34 -6.35 -27.79 9.99
C LYS A 34 -5.91 -26.56 10.78
N HIS A 35 -6.64 -26.28 11.84
CA HIS A 35 -6.26 -25.23 12.76
C HIS A 35 -4.89 -25.56 13.38
N GLY A 36 -3.95 -24.61 13.30
CA GLY A 36 -2.57 -24.77 13.77
C GLY A 36 -1.57 -25.20 12.69
N ASP A 37 -2.02 -25.46 11.46
CA ASP A 37 -1.11 -25.75 10.35
C ASP A 37 -0.37 -24.47 9.89
N GLU A 38 0.94 -24.59 9.66
CA GLU A 38 1.73 -23.52 9.07
C GLU A 38 1.62 -23.55 7.54
N VAL A 39 1.33 -22.41 6.92
CA VAL A 39 1.06 -22.30 5.48
C VAL A 39 2.14 -21.45 4.80
N GLU A 40 2.49 -21.80 3.55
CA GLU A 40 3.18 -20.94 2.58
C GLU A 40 2.23 -20.29 1.61
N ILE A 41 2.43 -19.00 1.42
CA ILE A 41 1.69 -18.06 0.60
C ILE A 41 2.70 -17.23 -0.20
N ALA A 42 3.04 -17.68 -1.40
CA ALA A 42 3.79 -16.84 -2.33
C ALA A 42 2.81 -15.86 -3.02
N ILE A 43 2.79 -14.60 -2.60
CA ILE A 43 2.00 -13.57 -3.30
C ILE A 43 2.70 -13.23 -4.62
N ARG A 44 2.01 -13.46 -5.73
CA ARG A 44 2.42 -12.98 -7.06
C ARG A 44 1.49 -11.85 -7.47
N LYS A 45 2.06 -10.72 -7.89
CA LYS A 45 1.30 -9.62 -8.49
C LYS A 45 0.69 -10.15 -9.79
N VAL A 46 -0.62 -10.37 -9.79
CA VAL A 46 -1.35 -10.70 -11.02
C VAL A 46 -1.53 -9.39 -11.78
N ILE A 47 -0.67 -9.16 -12.77
CA ILE A 47 -0.89 -8.09 -13.74
C ILE A 47 -1.96 -8.63 -14.69
N SER A 48 -3.21 -8.25 -14.50
CA SER A 48 -4.28 -8.59 -15.44
C SER A 48 -3.90 -8.01 -16.81
N PRO A 49 -3.73 -8.85 -17.85
CA PRO A 49 -3.04 -8.46 -19.07
C PRO A 49 -3.83 -7.49 -19.99
N GLU A 50 -5.04 -7.08 -19.63
CA GLU A 50 -5.86 -6.17 -20.45
C GLU A 50 -6.64 -5.18 -19.59
N VAL A 51 -5.94 -4.40 -18.77
CA VAL A 51 -6.51 -3.13 -18.34
C VAL A 51 -6.30 -2.17 -19.52
N SER A 52 -7.34 -1.98 -20.33
CA SER A 52 -7.38 -0.87 -21.28
C SER A 52 -7.35 0.42 -20.48
N ILE A 53 -6.17 1.02 -20.38
CA ILE A 53 -5.94 2.28 -19.68
C ILE A 53 -6.69 3.37 -20.47
N SER A 54 -7.65 4.03 -19.84
CA SER A 54 -8.37 5.14 -20.48
C SER A 54 -7.41 6.26 -20.88
N GLU A 55 -7.74 7.05 -21.91
CA GLU A 55 -6.93 8.22 -22.29
C GLU A 55 -6.77 9.22 -21.14
N GLU A 56 -7.79 9.35 -20.28
CA GLU A 56 -7.74 10.17 -19.07
C GLU A 56 -6.64 9.69 -18.11
N THR A 57 -6.55 8.37 -17.91
CA THR A 57 -5.50 7.77 -17.06
C THR A 57 -4.12 7.97 -17.68
N HIS A 58 -3.98 7.85 -19.00
CA HIS A 58 -2.72 8.16 -19.69
C HIS A 58 -2.29 9.62 -19.52
N SER A 59 -3.24 10.56 -19.62
CA SER A 59 -2.98 11.98 -19.36
C SER A 59 -2.52 12.21 -17.92
N LEU A 60 -3.22 11.61 -16.95
CA LEU A 60 -2.86 11.73 -15.53
C LEU A 60 -1.45 11.21 -15.23
N ILE A 61 -1.11 10.03 -15.76
CA ILE A 61 0.22 9.44 -15.59
C ILE A 61 1.28 10.35 -16.22
N LYS A 62 1.01 10.89 -17.41
CA LYS A 62 1.91 11.80 -18.11
C LYS A 62 2.12 13.11 -17.35
N ASP A 63 1.07 13.67 -16.75
CA ASP A 63 1.16 14.91 -15.96
C ASP A 63 1.96 14.70 -14.66
N LEU A 64 1.87 13.51 -14.05
CA LEU A 64 2.50 13.21 -12.76
C LEU A 64 3.95 12.71 -12.89
N VAL A 65 4.22 11.90 -13.91
CA VAL A 65 5.48 11.14 -14.07
C VAL A 65 6.25 11.55 -15.34
N GLY A 66 5.60 12.22 -16.29
CA GLY A 66 6.19 12.59 -17.57
C GLY A 66 6.05 11.52 -18.66
N THR A 67 6.67 11.75 -19.82
CA THR A 67 6.36 11.04 -21.08
C THR A 67 7.11 9.73 -21.35
N LYS A 68 8.04 9.28 -20.49
CA LYS A 68 8.97 8.18 -20.83
C LYS A 68 9.27 7.22 -19.67
N ALA A 69 8.29 6.92 -18.83
CA ALA A 69 8.44 5.85 -17.85
C ALA A 69 7.91 4.52 -18.41
N SER A 70 8.61 3.42 -18.14
CA SER A 70 8.01 2.09 -18.26
C SER A 70 6.78 1.99 -17.33
N LEU A 71 5.93 0.98 -17.52
CA LEU A 71 4.79 0.78 -16.60
C LEU A 71 5.27 0.56 -15.15
N GLU A 72 6.37 -0.15 -14.96
CA GLU A 72 6.95 -0.37 -13.62
C GLU A 72 7.44 0.94 -13.00
N GLU A 73 8.19 1.75 -13.75
CA GLU A 73 8.68 3.06 -13.30
C GLU A 73 7.52 4.02 -13.01
N ALA A 74 6.47 3.98 -13.83
CA ALA A 74 5.27 4.79 -13.60
C ALA A 74 4.57 4.40 -12.31
N VAL A 75 4.40 3.09 -12.05
CA VAL A 75 3.80 2.59 -10.82
C VAL A 75 4.64 2.97 -9.60
N GLU A 76 5.96 2.85 -9.66
CA GLU A 76 6.86 3.22 -8.57
C GLU A 76 6.77 4.73 -8.27
N ALA A 77 6.82 5.58 -9.30
CA ALA A 77 6.69 7.02 -9.16
C ALA A 77 5.32 7.44 -8.59
N LEU A 78 4.23 6.84 -9.07
CA LEU A 78 2.89 7.11 -8.55
C LEU A 78 2.74 6.64 -7.10
N THR A 79 3.33 5.49 -6.76
CA THR A 79 3.35 4.99 -5.38
C THR A 79 4.08 5.97 -4.47
N PHE A 80 5.27 6.40 -4.89
CA PHE A 80 6.05 7.41 -4.17
C PHE A 80 5.23 8.68 -3.92
N ILE A 81 4.64 9.26 -4.98
CA ILE A 81 3.80 10.47 -4.88
C ILE A 81 2.61 10.24 -3.95
N ALA A 82 1.92 9.10 -4.05
CA ALA A 82 0.76 8.79 -3.23
C ALA A 82 1.10 8.69 -1.73
N THR A 83 2.31 8.24 -1.41
CA THR A 83 2.81 8.07 -0.03
C THR A 83 3.65 9.23 0.49
N GLU A 84 4.02 10.17 -0.38
CA GLU A 84 4.89 11.29 -0.03
C GLU A 84 4.33 12.04 1.18
N MET A 85 5.17 12.48 2.11
CA MET A 85 4.73 13.32 3.22
C MET A 85 5.44 14.66 3.13
N MET A 86 4.76 15.73 3.53
CA MET A 86 5.42 17.02 3.72
C MET A 86 6.64 16.80 4.63
N PRO A 87 7.83 17.29 4.28
CA PRO A 87 9.01 17.21 5.12
C PRO A 87 8.74 17.61 6.58
N THR A 88 9.29 16.84 7.53
CA THR A 88 9.07 17.08 8.98
C THR A 88 9.42 18.50 9.43
N LYS A 89 10.40 19.13 8.77
CA LYS A 89 10.80 20.52 9.04
C LYS A 89 9.68 21.50 8.69
N GLU A 90 9.08 21.34 7.51
CA GLU A 90 7.97 22.17 7.03
C GLU A 90 6.70 21.91 7.85
N GLN A 91 6.39 20.65 8.18
CA GLN A 91 5.27 20.34 9.07
C GLN A 91 5.36 21.04 10.43
N ARG A 92 6.57 21.04 11.03
CA ARG A 92 6.83 21.74 12.30
C ARG A 92 6.71 23.26 12.13
N ARG A 93 7.22 23.80 11.02
CA ARG A 93 7.14 25.24 10.73
C ARG A 93 5.69 25.68 10.54
N LEU A 94 4.92 24.96 9.72
CA LEU A 94 3.48 25.16 9.52
C LEU A 94 2.73 25.13 10.85
N SER A 95 2.96 24.11 11.69
CA SER A 95 2.33 23.99 13.01
C SER A 95 2.64 25.19 13.92
N HIS A 96 3.89 25.65 13.92
CA HIS A 96 4.30 26.80 14.71
C HIS A 96 3.65 28.11 14.22
N LEU A 97 3.60 28.32 12.91
CA LEU A 97 2.99 29.51 12.31
C LEU A 97 1.47 29.55 12.53
N LEU A 98 0.79 28.40 12.43
CA LEU A 98 -0.64 28.28 12.77
C LEU A 98 -0.91 28.66 14.22
N TRP A 99 -0.05 28.22 15.14
CA TRP A 99 -0.15 28.60 16.56
C TRP A 99 0.05 30.11 16.77
N LYS A 100 1.08 30.71 16.15
CA LYS A 100 1.30 32.17 16.22
C LYS A 100 0.14 32.96 15.62
N ASN A 101 -0.45 32.48 14.53
CA ASN A 101 -1.60 33.10 13.88
C ASN A 101 -2.82 33.07 14.81
N GLN A 102 -3.08 31.92 15.45
CA GLN A 102 -4.14 31.78 16.44
C GLN A 102 -3.96 32.73 17.65
N ASP A 103 -2.72 32.92 18.09
CA ASP A 103 -2.38 33.82 19.20
C ASP A 103 -2.31 35.30 18.78
N GLY A 104 -2.47 35.63 17.50
CA GLY A 104 -2.38 37.00 16.98
C GLY A 104 -0.96 37.60 17.04
N THR A 105 0.07 36.76 17.12
CA THR A 105 1.49 37.17 17.23
C THR A 105 2.29 36.93 15.95
N ILE A 106 1.62 36.50 14.87
CA ILE A 106 2.23 36.31 13.56
C ILE A 106 2.61 37.65 12.93
N THR A 107 3.78 37.71 12.31
CA THR A 107 4.19 38.90 11.54
C THR A 107 3.70 38.81 10.10
N ALA A 108 3.68 39.93 9.37
CA ALA A 108 3.30 39.94 7.96
C ALA A 108 4.23 39.11 7.04
N GLU A 109 5.49 38.91 7.43
CA GLU A 109 6.42 38.03 6.71
C GLU A 109 6.10 36.55 6.98
N GLU A 110 5.79 36.22 8.24
CA GLU A 110 5.40 34.87 8.65
C GLU A 110 4.03 34.46 8.11
N GLU A 111 3.10 35.40 7.96
CA GLU A 111 1.81 35.17 7.32
C GLU A 111 1.99 34.73 5.86
N LYS A 112 2.87 35.40 5.10
CA LYS A 112 3.21 34.98 3.74
C LYS A 112 3.86 33.61 3.69
N GLU A 113 4.71 33.28 4.67
CA GLU A 113 5.31 31.94 4.77
C GLU A 113 4.25 30.88 5.09
N LEU A 114 3.30 31.21 5.97
CA LEU A 114 2.18 30.34 6.30
C LEU A 114 1.31 30.05 5.07
N ASP A 115 0.97 31.08 4.30
CA ASP A 115 0.20 30.94 3.06
C ASP A 115 0.93 30.03 2.06
N ALA A 116 2.23 30.25 1.87
CA ALA A 116 3.03 29.42 0.96
C ALA A 116 3.06 27.94 1.38
N LEU A 117 3.19 27.65 2.68
CA LEU A 117 3.18 26.28 3.20
C LEU A 117 1.80 25.62 3.07
N ILE A 118 0.72 26.38 3.21
CA ILE A 118 -0.65 25.89 3.00
C ILE A 118 -0.85 25.55 1.52
N ASP A 119 -0.45 26.44 0.63
CA ASP A 119 -0.55 26.23 -0.82
C ASP A 119 0.22 24.99 -1.27
N GLU A 120 1.46 24.82 -0.79
CA GLU A 120 2.27 23.62 -1.06
C GLU A 120 1.60 22.34 -0.51
N GLY A 121 1.04 22.40 0.71
CA GLY A 121 0.31 21.30 1.30
C GLY A 121 -0.95 20.91 0.50
N GLN A 122 -1.67 21.88 -0.04
CA GLN A 122 -2.83 21.66 -0.91
C GLN A 122 -2.42 21.07 -2.25
N GLU A 123 -1.37 21.60 -2.88
CA GLU A 123 -0.84 21.07 -4.14
C GLU A 123 -0.39 19.61 -3.97
N GLY A 124 0.35 19.31 -2.90
CA GLY A 124 0.75 17.94 -2.56
C GLY A 124 -0.46 17.01 -2.35
N THR A 125 -1.53 17.50 -1.73
CA THR A 125 -2.78 16.73 -1.53
C THR A 125 -3.46 16.42 -2.86
N ILE A 126 -3.56 17.39 -3.77
CA ILE A 126 -4.12 17.19 -5.11
C ILE A 126 -3.28 16.19 -5.89
N ARG A 127 -1.94 16.32 -5.84
CA ARG A 127 -1.00 15.43 -6.53
C ARG A 127 -1.14 13.98 -6.06
N LYS A 128 -1.26 13.76 -4.75
CA LYS A 128 -1.55 12.45 -4.15
C LYS A 128 -2.86 11.86 -4.62
N ALA A 129 -3.94 12.65 -4.60
CA ALA A 129 -5.25 12.19 -5.03
C ALA A 129 -5.23 11.72 -6.48
N LYS A 130 -4.55 12.47 -7.36
CA LYS A 130 -4.34 12.06 -8.77
C LYS A 130 -3.52 10.79 -8.88
N ALA A 131 -2.45 10.64 -8.09
CA ALA A 131 -1.62 9.43 -8.09
C ALA A 131 -2.39 8.19 -7.64
N ILE A 132 -3.16 8.31 -6.55
CA ILE A 132 -4.04 7.24 -6.04
C ILE A 132 -5.08 6.85 -7.10
N LEU A 133 -5.69 7.83 -7.76
CA LEU A 133 -6.66 7.59 -8.83
C LEU A 133 -6.02 6.83 -10.00
N ALA A 134 -4.84 7.25 -10.44
CA ALA A 134 -4.10 6.59 -11.51
C ALA A 134 -3.74 5.14 -11.14
N LEU A 135 -3.26 4.90 -9.92
CA LEU A 135 -2.95 3.56 -9.41
C LEU A 135 -4.19 2.66 -9.36
N LYS A 136 -5.32 3.20 -8.90
CA LYS A 136 -6.59 2.49 -8.88
C LYS A 136 -7.03 2.08 -10.30
N HIS A 137 -6.87 2.97 -11.28
CA HIS A 137 -7.15 2.65 -12.68
C HIS A 137 -6.20 1.58 -13.25
N LEU A 138 -4.97 1.47 -12.73
CA LEU A 138 -4.03 0.39 -13.06
C LEU A 138 -4.34 -0.92 -12.30
N GLY A 139 -5.41 -0.98 -11.50
CA GLY A 139 -5.76 -2.13 -10.67
C GLY A 139 -4.85 -2.31 -9.45
N ILE A 140 -4.17 -1.24 -9.01
CA ILE A 140 -3.30 -1.23 -7.84
C ILE A 140 -4.03 -0.47 -6.73
N ASP A 141 -4.54 -1.21 -5.75
CA ASP A 141 -5.06 -0.61 -4.53
C ASP A 141 -3.90 -0.29 -3.59
N ILE A 142 -3.62 1.01 -3.42
CA ILE A 142 -2.77 1.49 -2.35
C ILE A 142 -3.69 2.00 -1.25
N ILE A 143 -3.57 1.41 -0.06
CA ILE A 143 -4.18 1.96 1.14
C ILE A 143 -3.15 2.95 1.72
N PRO A 144 -3.41 4.26 1.69
CA PRO A 144 -2.48 5.23 2.26
C PRO A 144 -2.25 4.90 3.75
N GLY A 145 -0.99 4.67 4.14
CA GLY A 145 -0.61 4.32 5.52
C GLY A 145 -0.43 2.82 5.83
N LEU A 146 -0.52 1.93 4.83
CA LEU A 146 -0.34 0.48 4.99
C LEU A 146 0.82 -0.04 4.13
N GLU A 147 2.03 -0.03 4.69
CA GLU A 147 3.19 -0.72 4.13
C GLU A 147 3.13 -2.21 4.52
N ALA A 148 2.80 -3.11 3.60
CA ALA A 148 3.14 -4.53 3.77
C ALA A 148 3.20 -5.27 2.42
N SER A 149 4.36 -5.87 2.11
CA SER A 149 4.48 -6.92 1.10
C SER A 149 4.75 -8.24 1.81
N VAL A 150 3.88 -9.24 1.59
CA VAL A 150 3.98 -10.56 2.24
C VAL A 150 4.37 -11.61 1.20
N ARG A 151 5.40 -12.41 1.51
CA ARG A 151 5.76 -13.63 0.78
C ARG A 151 6.05 -14.68 1.83
N VAL A 152 5.33 -15.77 1.81
CA VAL A 152 5.36 -16.82 2.84
C VAL A 152 6.05 -18.05 2.24
N LYS A 153 6.64 -18.90 3.10
CA LYS A 153 7.40 -20.12 2.77
C LYS A 153 7.04 -21.37 3.62
N TYR A 154 7.00 -22.60 3.07
CA TYR A 154 6.40 -23.83 3.63
C TYR A 154 7.53 -24.81 3.69
N ARG A 155 7.81 -25.21 4.91
CA ARG A 155 8.67 -26.33 5.19
C ARG A 155 7.95 -27.14 6.23
N ASN A 156 7.53 -28.34 5.85
CA ASN A 156 7.10 -29.35 6.80
C ASN A 156 8.33 -29.74 7.63
N ARG A 157 8.55 -29.05 8.75
CA ARG A 157 9.51 -29.44 9.78
C ARG A 157 8.73 -29.63 11.08
N VAL A 158 8.44 -30.90 11.37
CA VAL A 158 8.19 -31.34 12.74
C VAL A 158 9.40 -30.93 13.57
N PHE A 159 9.25 -30.11 14.63
CA PHE A 159 10.07 -30.04 15.86
C PHE A 159 9.67 -28.83 16.76
N PRO A 160 10.00 -28.80 18.06
CA PRO A 160 9.05 -28.97 19.16
C PRO A 160 8.65 -27.67 19.89
N LYS A 161 7.49 -27.74 20.56
CA LYS A 161 7.02 -26.95 21.71
C LYS A 161 7.79 -25.65 21.97
N ASN A 162 7.52 -24.60 21.17
CA ASN A 162 7.58 -23.17 21.54
C ASN A 162 7.29 -22.32 20.29
N SER A 163 6.03 -22.28 19.85
CA SER A 163 5.58 -21.28 18.87
C SER A 163 4.17 -20.80 19.22
N VAL A 164 3.95 -19.54 18.89
CA VAL A 164 2.92 -18.63 19.40
C VAL A 164 1.53 -19.01 18.90
N SER A 165 0.55 -19.01 19.80
CA SER A 165 -0.86 -19.32 19.54
C SER A 165 -1.57 -18.14 18.87
N MET A 166 -2.26 -18.40 17.76
CA MET A 166 -3.28 -17.50 17.22
C MET A 166 -4.65 -17.87 17.80
N TYR A 167 -5.38 -16.88 18.32
CA TYR A 167 -6.79 -17.00 18.70
C TYR A 167 -7.67 -16.43 17.58
N THR A 168 -8.78 -17.11 17.28
CA THR A 168 -9.88 -16.54 16.49
C THR A 168 -11.00 -16.14 17.45
N ASN A 169 -11.48 -14.90 17.35
CA ASN A 169 -12.71 -14.46 18.02
C ASN A 169 -13.91 -14.85 17.14
N HIS A 170 -14.93 -15.41 17.79
CA HIS A 170 -16.23 -15.77 17.22
C HIS A 170 -17.06 -14.54 16.84
#